data_AF-A0A524QY07-F1
#
_entry.id   AF-A0A524QY07-F1
#
_cell.length_a   1.000
_cell.length_b   1.000
_cell.length_c   1.000
_cell.angle_alpha   90.00
_cell.angle_beta   90.00
_cell.angle_gamma   90.00
#
_symmetry.space_group_name_H-M   'P 1'
#
loop_
_entity.id
_entity.type
_entity.pdbx_description
1 polymer ?
#
loop_
_entity_poly.entity_id
_entity_poly.type
_entity_poly.pdbx_seq_one_letter_code
_entity_poly.pdbx_strand_id
1 'polypeptide(L)'
;MQTVKVFMPTGEKLDASTTYKVADFVDVDGHKCVVIDYKGNLILPFDVTESDTLTRKGIDRVDVTGQLWFDYENGYVFSQQEKDRIAAERSKVLTNQASRYTAYIENEIYFHLKSAK
;
A
#
# COMPACT_ATOMS: atom_id res chain seq x y z
N MET A 1 14.09 10.17 -2.53
CA MET A 1 13.78 8.74 -2.71
C MET A 1 14.09 8.06 -1.40
N GLN A 2 13.12 7.40 -0.79
CA GLN A 2 13.28 6.59 0.41
C GLN A 2 13.25 5.11 0.00
N THR A 3 14.12 4.30 0.58
CA THR A 3 14.22 2.87 0.27
C THR A 3 14.28 2.08 1.57
N VAL A 4 13.57 0.96 1.62
CA VAL A 4 13.51 0.03 2.76
C VAL A 4 13.73 -1.39 2.23
N LYS A 5 14.52 -2.19 2.95
CA LYS A 5 14.75 -3.59 2.61
C LYS A 5 13.75 -4.47 3.34
N VAL A 6 13.07 -5.32 2.61
CA VAL A 6 12.15 -6.34 3.14
C VAL A 6 12.86 -7.69 3.12
N PHE A 7 12.91 -8.33 4.29
CA PHE A 7 13.45 -9.68 4.44
C PHE A 7 12.29 -10.66 4.42
N MET A 8 12.23 -11.49 3.38
CA MET A 8 11.20 -12.50 3.26
C MET A 8 11.54 -13.73 4.11
N PRO A 9 10.55 -14.45 4.65
CA PRO A 9 10.77 -15.73 5.32
C PRO A 9 11.47 -16.78 4.45
N THR A 10 11.39 -16.64 3.12
CA THR A 10 12.07 -17.47 2.12
C THR A 10 13.56 -17.16 1.98
N GLY A 11 14.08 -16.15 2.68
CA GLY A 11 15.48 -15.68 2.58
C GLY A 11 15.72 -14.68 1.45
N GLU A 12 14.71 -14.39 0.63
CA GLU A 12 14.79 -13.37 -0.43
C GLU A 12 14.83 -11.97 0.19
N LYS A 13 15.69 -11.10 -0.35
CA LYS A 13 15.74 -9.69 0.01
C LYS A 13 15.10 -8.91 -1.12
N LEU A 14 14.07 -8.16 -0.78
CA LEU A 14 13.32 -7.39 -1.74
C LEU A 14 13.33 -5.91 -1.34
N ASP A 15 13.55 -5.02 -2.31
CA ASP A 15 13.61 -3.59 -2.06
C ASP A 15 12.23 -2.96 -2.26
N ALA A 16 11.75 -2.27 -1.22
CA ALA A 16 10.61 -1.37 -1.27
C ALA A 16 11.13 0.06 -1.37
N SER A 17 10.49 0.89 -2.17
CA SER A 17 10.90 2.27 -2.39
C SER A 17 9.70 3.19 -2.50
N THR A 18 9.87 4.42 -2.04
CA THR A 18 8.88 5.47 -2.21
C THR A 18 9.56 6.76 -2.63
N THR A 19 8.94 7.42 -3.59
CA THR A 19 9.35 8.73 -4.09
C THR A 19 8.23 9.70 -3.78
N TYR A 20 8.61 10.89 -3.32
CA TYR A 20 7.72 11.98 -3.00
C TYR A 20 8.14 13.21 -3.79
N LYS A 21 7.17 13.96 -4.29
CA LYS A 21 7.40 15.21 -4.99
C LYS A 21 6.35 16.22 -4.54
N VAL A 22 6.79 17.40 -4.11
CA VAL A 22 5.88 18.52 -3.89
C VAL A 22 5.31 18.94 -5.24
N ALA A 23 3.99 18.86 -5.37
CA ALA A 23 3.25 19.22 -6.57
C ALA A 23 2.80 20.68 -6.53
N ASP A 24 2.24 21.13 -5.39
CA ASP A 24 1.68 22.48 -5.24
C ASP A 24 1.51 22.90 -3.77
N PHE A 25 1.15 24.17 -3.55
CA PHE A 25 0.67 24.72 -2.28
C PHE A 25 -0.70 25.37 -2.48
N VAL A 26 -1.70 24.90 -1.73
CA VAL A 26 -3.11 25.27 -1.93
C VAL A 26 -3.80 25.56 -0.60
N ASP A 27 -4.85 26.37 -0.62
CA ASP A 27 -5.80 26.51 0.48
C ASP A 27 -7.05 25.70 0.14
N VAL A 28 -7.41 24.73 0.99
CA VAL A 28 -8.58 23.86 0.80
C VAL A 28 -9.39 23.85 2.07
N ASP A 29 -10.62 24.35 2.00
CA ASP A 29 -11.55 24.44 3.15
C ASP A 29 -10.94 25.14 4.39
N GLY A 30 -10.05 26.11 4.17
CA GLY A 30 -9.34 26.83 5.22
C GLY A 30 -8.08 26.15 5.74
N HIS A 31 -7.66 25.03 5.13
CA HIS A 31 -6.41 24.34 5.42
C HIS A 31 -5.34 24.71 4.40
N LYS A 32 -4.23 25.30 4.87
CA LYS A 32 -3.07 25.55 4.03
C LYS A 32 -2.30 24.25 3.82
N CYS A 33 -2.51 23.65 2.66
CA CYS A 33 -1.98 22.34 2.33
C CYS A 33 -0.78 22.45 1.38
N VAL A 34 0.20 21.58 1.58
CA VAL A 34 1.15 21.20 0.54
C VAL A 34 0.63 19.92 -0.12
N VAL A 35 0.56 19.94 -1.45
CA VAL A 35 0.17 18.78 -2.25
C VAL A 35 1.42 17.98 -2.57
N ILE A 36 1.43 16.69 -2.23
CA ILE A 36 2.58 15.81 -2.40
C ILE A 36 2.15 14.61 -3.25
N ASP A 37 2.70 14.50 -4.45
CA ASP A 37 2.60 13.29 -5.25
C ASP A 37 3.56 12.24 -4.69
N TYR A 38 3.10 11.00 -4.61
CA TYR A 38 3.95 9.89 -4.25
C TYR A 38 3.74 8.68 -5.14
N LYS A 39 4.83 7.98 -5.37
CA LYS A 39 4.87 6.69 -6.05
C LYS A 39 5.78 5.76 -5.29
N GLY A 40 5.31 4.55 -5.02
CA GLY A 40 6.12 3.56 -4.36
C GLY A 40 5.75 2.14 -4.71
N ASN A 41 6.53 1.22 -4.17
CA ASN A 41 6.25 -0.21 -4.22
C ASN A 41 6.37 -0.79 -2.81
N LEU A 42 5.49 -1.73 -2.51
CA LEU A 42 5.45 -2.48 -1.26
C LEU A 42 5.43 -3.97 -1.59
N ILE A 43 6.09 -4.75 -0.75
CA ILE A 43 6.18 -6.20 -0.90
C ILE A 43 5.74 -6.81 0.42
N LEU A 44 4.62 -7.53 0.38
CA LEU A 44 3.98 -8.09 1.56
C LEU A 44 4.05 -9.62 1.51
N PRO A 45 4.70 -10.27 2.49
CA PRO A 45 4.50 -11.70 2.69
C PRO A 45 3.04 -11.93 3.11
N PHE A 46 2.36 -12.83 2.40
CA PHE A 46 1.03 -13.29 2.76
C PHE A 46 1.15 -14.69 3.36
N ASP A 47 0.86 -14.83 4.65
CA ASP A 47 0.74 -16.13 5.31
C ASP A 47 -0.54 -16.11 6.15
N VAL A 48 -1.55 -16.87 5.72
CA VAL A 48 -2.81 -17.01 6.43
C VAL A 48 -3.07 -18.50 6.63
N THR A 49 -3.19 -18.89 7.89
CA THR A 49 -3.70 -20.19 8.28
C THR A 49 -5.17 -20.01 8.65
N GLU A 50 -6.09 -20.39 7.76
CA GLU A 50 -7.54 -20.21 7.98
C GLU A 50 -8.13 -21.37 8.81
N SER A 51 -7.54 -22.58 8.73
CA SER A 51 -7.90 -23.77 9.51
C SER A 51 -6.85 -24.90 9.38
N ASP A 52 -7.02 -26.01 10.10
CA ASP A 52 -6.19 -27.23 10.00
C ASP A 52 -6.08 -27.80 8.56
N THR A 53 -7.05 -27.49 7.70
CA THR A 53 -7.16 -28.03 6.35
C THR A 53 -6.84 -27.03 5.25
N LEU A 54 -6.63 -25.75 5.59
CA LEU A 54 -6.43 -24.68 4.63
C LEU A 54 -5.30 -23.73 5.04
N THR A 55 -4.19 -23.84 4.30
CA THR A 55 -3.07 -22.91 4.39
C THR A 55 -2.96 -22.10 3.11
N ARG A 56 -2.83 -20.77 3.22
CA ARG A 56 -2.54 -19.87 2.10
C ARG A 56 -1.23 -19.14 2.34
N LYS A 57 -0.29 -19.26 1.40
CA LYS A 57 1.03 -18.60 1.47
C LYS A 57 1.39 -17.97 0.15
N GLY A 58 2.07 -16.83 0.17
CA GLY A 58 2.47 -16.14 -1.05
C GLY A 58 3.15 -14.81 -0.81
N ILE A 59 3.30 -14.08 -1.91
CA ILE A 59 3.88 -12.75 -1.94
C ILE A 59 2.92 -11.85 -2.71
N ASP A 60 2.56 -10.74 -2.10
CA ASP A 60 1.84 -9.66 -2.77
C ASP A 60 2.85 -8.56 -3.11
N ARG A 61 2.94 -8.23 -4.40
CA ARG A 61 3.69 -7.07 -4.90
C ARG A 61 2.69 -5.96 -5.17
N VAL A 62 2.84 -4.85 -4.47
CA VAL A 62 1.92 -3.71 -4.53
C VAL A 62 2.65 -2.53 -5.15
N ASP A 63 2.14 -2.02 -6.27
CA ASP A 63 2.52 -0.73 -6.79
C ASP A 63 1.51 0.32 -6.32
N VAL A 64 2.02 1.43 -5.78
CA VAL A 64 1.22 2.49 -5.18
C VAL A 64 1.50 3.80 -5.91
N THR A 65 0.43 4.50 -6.28
CA THR A 65 0.50 5.90 -6.70
C THR A 65 -0.55 6.69 -5.96
N GLY A 66 -0.20 7.86 -5.45
CA GLY A 66 -1.17 8.69 -4.77
C GLY A 66 -0.77 10.15 -4.67
N GLN A 67 -1.69 10.92 -4.11
CA GLN A 67 -1.53 12.34 -3.82
C GLN A 67 -2.02 12.60 -2.39
N LEU A 68 -1.22 13.37 -1.66
CA LEU A 68 -1.45 13.73 -0.26
C LEU A 68 -1.63 15.25 -0.16
N TRP A 69 -2.62 15.69 0.61
CA TRP A 69 -2.76 17.07 1.03
C TRP A 69 -2.41 17.13 2.52
N PHE A 70 -1.24 17.69 2.81
CA PHE A 70 -0.74 17.84 4.17
C PHE A 70 -0.92 19.29 4.63
N ASP A 71 -1.76 19.49 5.65
CA ASP A 71 -1.90 20.79 6.31
C ASP A 71 -0.62 21.08 7.09
N TYR A 72 0.22 21.96 6.55
CA TYR A 72 1.54 22.23 7.12
C TYR A 72 1.49 23.22 8.29
N GLU A 73 0.37 23.91 8.51
CA GLU A 73 0.18 24.77 9.68
C GLU A 73 -0.23 23.94 10.90
N ASN A 74 -1.08 22.93 10.70
CA ASN A 74 -1.61 22.10 11.79
C ASN A 74 -0.92 20.73 11.93
N GLY A 75 -0.12 20.31 10.95
CA GLY A 75 0.76 19.15 11.04
C GLY A 75 0.08 17.79 10.81
N TYR A 76 -1.00 17.73 10.03
CA TYR A 76 -1.71 16.48 9.74
C TYR A 76 -2.08 16.32 8.26
N VAL A 77 -2.39 15.08 7.88
CA VAL A 77 -2.94 14.76 6.56
C VAL A 77 -4.41 15.16 6.52
N PHE A 78 -4.74 16.15 5.69
CA PHE A 78 -6.11 16.59 5.50
C PHE A 78 -6.85 15.69 4.52
N SER A 79 -6.19 15.29 3.42
CA SER A 79 -6.78 14.44 2.39
C SER A 79 -5.72 13.54 1.75
N GLN A 80 -6.15 12.38 1.27
CA GLN A 80 -5.31 11.45 0.53
C GLN A 80 -6.13 10.73 -0.54
N GLN A 81 -5.53 10.56 -1.71
CA GLN A 81 -6.05 9.69 -2.77
C GLN A 81 -4.94 8.75 -3.19
N GLU A 82 -5.23 7.46 -3.24
CA GLU A 82 -4.26 6.41 -3.52
C GLU A 82 -4.86 5.36 -4.44
N LYS A 83 -4.03 4.86 -5.35
CA LYS A 83 -4.32 3.71 -6.20
C LYS A 83 -3.28 2.64 -5.95
N ASP A 84 -3.77 1.45 -5.63
CA ASP A 84 -2.96 0.26 -5.42
C ASP A 84 -3.17 -0.72 -6.57
N ARG A 85 -2.08 -1.29 -7.07
CA ARG A 85 -2.09 -2.43 -7.98
C ARG A 85 -1.35 -3.58 -7.32
N ILE A 86 -2.08 -4.62 -6.99
CA ILE A 86 -1.56 -5.79 -6.27
C ILE A 86 -1.46 -6.95 -7.25
N ALA A 87 -0.23 -7.40 -7.51
CA ALA A 87 0.06 -8.67 -8.14
C ALA A 87 0.39 -9.70 -7.06
N ALA A 88 -0.55 -10.61 -6.81
CA ALA A 88 -0.47 -11.62 -5.77
C ALA A 88 -0.10 -12.98 -6.36
N GLU A 89 1.05 -13.53 -5.94
CA GLU A 89 1.48 -14.89 -6.25
C GLU A 89 1.28 -15.77 -5.02
N ARG A 90 0.23 -16.60 -5.03
CA ARG A 90 -0.20 -17.34 -3.84
C ARG A 90 -0.31 -18.83 -4.13
N SER A 91 -0.21 -19.60 -3.06
CA SER A 91 -0.43 -21.03 -3.03
C SER A 91 -1.50 -21.34 -1.99
N LYS A 92 -2.37 -22.29 -2.32
CA LYS A 92 -3.38 -22.85 -1.43
C LYS A 92 -3.07 -24.32 -1.22
N VAL A 93 -3.05 -24.76 0.02
CA VAL A 93 -2.98 -26.19 0.36
C VAL A 93 -4.32 -26.56 0.99
N LEU A 94 -5.07 -27.44 0.32
CA LEU A 94 -6.31 -28.03 0.84
C LEU A 94 -6.09 -29.53 0.99
N THR A 95 -6.13 -30.08 2.21
CA THR A 95 -6.07 -31.54 2.44
C THR A 95 -4.98 -32.25 1.61
N ASN A 96 -3.73 -31.75 1.69
CA ASN A 96 -2.55 -32.23 0.95
C ASN A 96 -2.53 -32.00 -0.59
N GLN A 97 -3.48 -31.24 -1.13
CA GLN A 97 -3.44 -30.81 -2.53
C GLN A 97 -3.01 -29.34 -2.60
N ALA A 98 -1.84 -29.10 -3.19
CA ALA A 98 -1.30 -27.76 -3.41
C ALA A 98 -1.71 -27.25 -4.80
N SER A 99 -2.28 -26.04 -4.86
CA SER A 99 -2.49 -25.31 -6.11
C SER A 99 -1.89 -23.91 -6.01
N ARG A 100 -1.26 -23.46 -7.10
CA ARG A 100 -0.76 -22.09 -7.25
C ARG A 100 -1.77 -21.27 -8.03
N TYR A 101 -1.91 -20.01 -7.66
CA TYR A 101 -2.76 -19.07 -8.38
C TYR A 101 -2.16 -17.66 -8.33
N THR A 102 -2.44 -16.90 -9.38
CA THR A 102 -2.13 -15.48 -9.45
C THR A 102 -3.43 -14.71 -9.30
N ALA A 103 -3.41 -13.64 -8.52
CA ALA A 103 -4.52 -12.70 -8.44
C ALA A 103 -4.02 -11.28 -8.75
N TYR A 104 -4.87 -10.51 -9.43
CA TYR A 104 -4.66 -9.10 -9.71
C TYR A 104 -5.77 -8.32 -9.03
N ILE A 105 -5.41 -7.37 -8.19
CA ILE A 105 -6.36 -6.55 -7.44
C ILE A 105 -5.98 -5.08 -7.68
N GLU A 106 -6.98 -4.27 -8.03
CA GLU A 106 -6.82 -2.82 -8.06
C GLU A 106 -7.73 -2.22 -6.98
N ASN A 107 -7.17 -1.37 -6.13
CA ASN A 107 -7.92 -0.63 -5.12
C ASN A 107 -7.73 0.86 -5.34
N GLU A 108 -8.76 1.63 -5.02
CA GLU A 108 -8.65 3.08 -4.88
C GLU A 108 -9.06 3.46 -3.46
N ILE A 109 -8.17 4.13 -2.75
CA ILE A 109 -8.37 4.55 -1.36
C ILE A 109 -8.50 6.06 -1.35
N TYR A 110 -9.59 6.53 -0.73
CA TYR A 110 -9.86 7.95 -0.56
C TYR A 110 -10.06 8.23 0.93
N PHE A 111 -9.23 9.13 1.45
CA PHE A 111 -9.37 9.66 2.80
C PHE A 111 -9.54 11.17 2.73
N HIS A 112 -10.47 11.70 3.52
CA HIS A 112 -10.68 13.13 3.66
C HIS A 112 -11.16 13.42 5.07
N LEU A 113 -10.44 14.30 5.78
CA LEU A 113 -10.79 14.69 7.13
C LEU A 113 -12.01 15.60 7.09
N LYS A 114 -13.10 15.19 7.74
CA LYS A 114 -14.29 16.03 7.90
C LYS A 114 -14.20 16.80 9.22
N SER A 115 -14.52 18.09 9.17
CA SER A 115 -14.74 18.90 10.36
C SER A 115 -15.85 18.29 11.23
N ALA A 116 -15.60 18.15 12.53
CA ALA A 116 -16.63 17.83 13.51
C ALA A 116 -17.48 19.10 13.73
N LYS A 117 -18.75 19.05 13.31
CA LYS A 117 -19.73 20.10 13.59
C LYS A 117 -20.11 20.13 15.06
#